data_AF-A0A4R6WCZ9-F1
#
_entry.id   AF-A0A4R6WCZ9-F1
#
_cell.length_a   1.000
_cell.length_b   1.000
_cell.length_c   1.000
_cell.angle_alpha   90.00
_cell.angle_beta   90.00
_cell.angle_gamma   90.00
#
_symmetry.space_group_name_H-M   'P 1'
#
loop_
_entity.id
_entity.type
_entity.pdbx_description
1 polymer ?
#
loop_
_entity_poly.entity_id
_entity_poly.type
_entity_poly.pdbx_seq_one_letter_code
_entity_poly.pdbx_strand_id
1 'polypeptide(L)'
;MNIKYLKSLQDYPSHWPNATDGIFDHIEPLSIGEIEGLELTFNNGLPFPLALRELLYLAGKSCYTLDYGYQGSIQKMQQDVRKFMQKWDRELTRPFLVIDVYNILDQFLFVFLDEGEDPVVYQAEYDPDDLPEGQWYEAMQPSLSTFINKVVARVKAGGSAF
;
A
#
# COMPACT_ATOMS: atom_id res chain seq x y z
N MET A 1 -14.84 -11.74 -1.74
CA MET A 1 -14.95 -11.00 -0.47
C MET A 1 -15.99 -9.90 -0.64
N ASN A 2 -16.75 -9.53 0.41
CA ASN A 2 -17.64 -8.36 0.34
C ASN A 2 -16.84 -7.08 0.62
N ILE A 3 -16.92 -6.07 -0.26
CA ILE A 3 -16.14 -4.84 -0.17
C ILE A 3 -16.93 -3.76 0.58
N LYS A 4 -16.37 -3.27 1.69
CA LYS A 4 -16.95 -2.24 2.56
C LYS A 4 -16.27 -0.90 2.39
N TYR A 5 -14.93 -0.86 2.42
CA TYR A 5 -14.13 0.37 2.47
C TYR A 5 -13.67 0.83 1.08
N LEU A 6 -13.26 -0.10 0.21
CA LEU A 6 -12.62 0.23 -1.08
C LEU A 6 -13.56 0.12 -2.28
N LYS A 7 -14.82 0.50 -2.10
CA LYS A 7 -15.82 0.48 -3.19
C LYS A 7 -15.40 1.34 -4.38
N SER A 8 -14.80 2.51 -4.13
CA SER A 8 -14.33 3.37 -5.24
C SER A 8 -13.26 2.69 -6.08
N LEU A 9 -12.35 1.90 -5.48
CA LEU A 9 -11.35 1.18 -6.25
C LEU A 9 -11.98 0.03 -7.04
N GLN A 10 -12.95 -0.66 -6.46
CA GLN A 10 -13.73 -1.70 -7.14
C GLN A 10 -14.52 -1.16 -8.34
N ASP A 11 -15.17 0.00 -8.19
CA ASP A 11 -15.98 0.62 -9.23
C ASP A 11 -15.15 1.24 -10.36
N TYR A 12 -13.87 1.55 -10.08
CA TYR A 12 -12.93 2.14 -11.03
C TYR A 12 -11.64 1.30 -11.07
N PRO A 13 -11.66 0.11 -11.69
CA PRO A 13 -10.54 -0.85 -11.61
C PRO A 13 -9.36 -0.52 -12.53
N SER A 14 -9.41 0.57 -13.31
CA SER A 14 -8.34 0.96 -14.23
C SER A 14 -8.15 2.46 -14.29
N HIS A 15 -6.89 2.88 -14.48
CA HIS A 15 -6.49 4.26 -14.71
C HIS A 15 -7.16 4.85 -15.96
N TRP A 16 -7.19 4.08 -17.06
CA TRP A 16 -7.77 4.50 -18.34
C TRP A 16 -8.79 3.47 -18.84
N PRO A 17 -10.06 3.54 -18.39
CA PRO A 17 -11.06 2.54 -18.72
C PRO A 17 -11.40 2.47 -20.23
N ASN A 18 -11.03 3.49 -21.00
CA ASN A 18 -11.31 3.60 -22.45
C ASN A 18 -10.06 3.50 -23.32
N ALA A 19 -8.88 3.17 -22.77
CA ALA A 19 -7.66 3.02 -23.56
C ALA A 19 -7.79 1.81 -24.50
N THR A 20 -7.54 2.01 -25.79
CA THR A 20 -7.63 0.96 -26.83
C THR A 20 -6.30 0.26 -27.10
N ASP A 21 -5.19 0.83 -26.63
CA ASP A 21 -3.84 0.43 -27.05
C ASP A 21 -3.04 -0.20 -25.91
N GLY A 22 -3.39 -1.44 -25.52
CA GLY A 22 -2.51 -2.41 -24.85
C GLY A 22 -1.81 -2.05 -23.52
N ILE A 23 -1.89 -0.80 -23.06
CA ILE A 23 -1.29 -0.28 -21.82
C ILE A 23 -2.44 -0.17 -20.82
N PHE A 24 -2.82 -1.32 -20.27
CA PHE A 24 -3.87 -1.40 -19.26
C PHE A 24 -3.23 -1.36 -17.88
N ASP A 25 -3.16 -0.18 -17.29
CA ASP A 25 -2.89 -0.02 -15.86
C ASP A 25 -4.19 -0.34 -15.09
N HIS A 26 -4.31 -1.60 -14.68
CA HIS A 26 -5.50 -2.16 -14.04
C HIS A 26 -5.13 -2.85 -12.73
N ILE A 27 -6.11 -2.94 -11.85
CA ILE A 27 -5.95 -3.67 -10.60
C ILE A 27 -5.88 -5.17 -10.88
N GLU A 28 -4.96 -5.86 -10.22
CA GLU A 28 -4.88 -7.32 -10.24
C GLU A 28 -4.93 -7.87 -8.80
N PRO A 29 -5.80 -8.84 -8.52
CA PRO A 29 -6.06 -9.31 -7.16
C PRO A 29 -5.04 -10.35 -6.69
N LEU A 30 -4.81 -10.41 -5.38
CA LEU A 30 -4.35 -11.62 -4.71
C LEU A 30 -5.54 -12.52 -4.38
N SER A 31 -5.35 -13.83 -4.49
CA SER A 31 -6.28 -14.82 -3.96
C SER A 31 -6.33 -14.75 -2.43
N ILE A 32 -7.42 -15.26 -1.84
CA ILE A 32 -7.56 -15.30 -0.38
C ILE A 32 -6.41 -16.11 0.27
N GLY A 33 -5.99 -17.22 -0.33
CA GLY A 33 -4.86 -18.00 0.18
C GLY A 33 -3.52 -17.27 0.11
N GLU A 34 -3.28 -16.46 -0.92
CA GLU A 34 -2.09 -15.59 -0.99
C GLU A 34 -2.13 -14.53 0.13
N ILE A 35 -3.30 -13.95 0.41
CA ILE A 35 -3.48 -12.97 1.49
C ILE A 35 -3.26 -13.63 2.87
N GLU A 36 -3.84 -14.80 3.10
CA GLU A 36 -3.64 -15.57 4.34
C GLU A 36 -2.16 -15.95 4.55
N GLY A 37 -1.42 -16.22 3.46
CA GLY A 37 0.03 -16.42 3.50
C GLY A 37 0.79 -15.16 3.96
N LEU A 38 0.36 -13.97 3.52
CA LEU A 38 0.92 -12.71 3.99
C LEU A 38 0.56 -12.42 5.46
N GLU A 39 -0.67 -12.71 5.88
CA GLU A 39 -1.12 -12.60 7.27
C GLU A 39 -0.30 -13.50 8.21
N LEU A 40 -0.03 -14.74 7.79
CA LEU A 40 0.86 -15.66 8.50
C LEU A 40 2.27 -15.10 8.65
N THR A 41 2.80 -14.50 7.59
CA THR A 41 4.19 -14.03 7.53
C THR A 41 4.40 -12.72 8.27
N PHE A 42 3.49 -11.76 8.11
CA PHE A 42 3.69 -10.36 8.54
C PHE A 42 2.81 -9.93 9.71
N ASN A 43 1.83 -10.76 10.11
CA ASN A 43 0.93 -10.46 11.23
C ASN A 43 0.74 -11.64 12.19
N ASN A 44 1.72 -12.57 12.26
CA ASN A 44 1.67 -13.74 13.13
C ASN A 44 0.42 -14.62 12.95
N GLY A 45 -0.14 -14.66 11.73
CA GLY A 45 -1.36 -15.41 11.42
C GLY A 45 -2.66 -14.73 11.82
N LEU A 46 -2.60 -13.51 12.35
CA LEU A 46 -3.80 -12.70 12.59
C LEU A 46 -4.28 -12.07 11.27
N PRO A 47 -5.60 -12.00 11.02
CA PRO A 47 -6.13 -11.30 9.87
C PRO A 47 -5.63 -9.86 9.79
N PHE A 48 -5.35 -9.38 8.59
CA PHE A 48 -5.09 -7.96 8.37
C PHE A 48 -6.35 -7.12 8.62
N PRO A 49 -6.20 -5.81 8.90
CA PRO A 49 -7.31 -4.86 8.85
C PRO A 49 -8.16 -5.03 7.60
N LEU A 50 -9.49 -4.99 7.72
CA LEU A 50 -10.39 -5.26 6.60
C LEU A 50 -10.12 -4.38 5.38
N ALA A 51 -9.84 -3.08 5.53
CA ALA A 51 -9.52 -2.20 4.40
C ALA A 51 -8.25 -2.63 3.68
N LEU A 52 -7.22 -3.08 4.41
CA LEU A 52 -5.99 -3.61 3.80
C LEU A 52 -6.28 -4.94 3.11
N ARG A 53 -7.08 -5.80 3.72
CA ARG A 53 -7.46 -7.09 3.14
C ARG A 53 -8.27 -6.91 1.85
N GLU A 54 -9.15 -5.92 1.80
CA GLU A 54 -9.86 -5.50 0.59
C GLU A 54 -8.90 -4.98 -0.48
N LEU A 55 -7.90 -4.18 -0.11
CA LEU A 55 -6.89 -3.67 -1.06
C LEU A 55 -6.16 -4.83 -1.72
N LEU A 56 -5.66 -5.78 -0.93
CA LEU A 56 -4.94 -6.95 -1.45
C LEU A 56 -5.83 -7.84 -2.32
N TYR A 57 -7.10 -8.00 -1.92
CA TYR A 57 -8.07 -8.80 -2.66
C TYR A 57 -8.49 -8.16 -3.98
N LEU A 58 -8.46 -6.84 -4.10
CA LEU A 58 -8.79 -6.13 -5.33
C LEU A 58 -7.56 -5.91 -6.22
N ALA A 59 -6.42 -5.59 -5.60
CA ALA A 59 -5.29 -4.95 -6.25
C ALA A 59 -3.93 -5.37 -5.65
N GLY A 60 -3.81 -6.55 -5.04
CA GLY A 60 -2.57 -6.97 -4.37
C GLY A 60 -1.42 -7.41 -5.29
N LYS A 61 -1.67 -7.63 -6.58
CA LYS A 61 -0.63 -7.92 -7.60
C LYS A 61 -0.28 -6.68 -8.41
N SER A 62 -1.27 -5.88 -8.75
CA SER A 62 -1.14 -4.61 -9.47
C SER A 62 -2.18 -3.63 -8.97
N CYS A 63 -1.82 -2.35 -8.86
CA CYS A 63 -2.71 -1.28 -8.44
C CYS A 63 -2.32 0.03 -9.11
N TYR A 64 -3.17 0.60 -9.97
CA TYR A 64 -2.84 1.88 -10.62
C TYR A 64 -2.77 3.08 -9.65
N THR A 65 -3.19 2.90 -8.40
CA THR A 65 -3.13 3.93 -7.35
C THR A 65 -1.92 3.81 -6.43
N LEU A 66 -1.12 2.74 -6.55
CA LEU A 66 0.02 2.46 -5.68
C LEU A 66 1.18 1.85 -6.48
N ASP A 67 2.44 2.17 -6.15
CA ASP A 67 3.60 1.52 -6.76
C ASP A 67 4.14 0.39 -5.87
N TYR A 68 4.08 -0.86 -6.34
CA TYR A 68 4.66 -2.01 -5.65
C TYR A 68 6.13 -2.26 -6.00
N GLY A 69 6.75 -1.32 -6.71
CA GLY A 69 8.14 -1.31 -7.10
C GLY A 69 8.45 -2.19 -8.32
N TYR A 70 9.64 -1.95 -8.88
CA TYR A 70 10.11 -2.54 -10.14
C TYR A 70 10.19 -4.07 -10.18
N GLN A 71 10.30 -4.75 -9.02
CA GLN A 71 10.52 -6.21 -8.93
C GLN A 71 9.26 -7.03 -8.59
N GLY A 72 8.08 -6.41 -8.53
CA GLY A 72 6.81 -7.08 -8.86
C GLY A 72 6.25 -8.12 -7.87
N SER A 73 6.18 -7.81 -6.57
CA SER A 73 5.17 -8.38 -5.66
C SER A 73 5.22 -7.68 -4.29
N ILE A 74 4.10 -7.70 -3.58
CA ILE A 74 4.04 -7.19 -2.20
C ILE A 74 5.04 -7.90 -1.28
N GLN A 75 5.24 -9.21 -1.44
CA GLN A 75 6.19 -9.95 -0.62
C GLN A 75 7.63 -9.49 -0.84
N LYS A 76 8.02 -9.26 -2.10
CA LYS A 76 9.35 -8.74 -2.44
C LYS A 76 9.54 -7.32 -1.89
N MET A 77 8.54 -6.46 -2.06
CA MET A 77 8.52 -5.10 -1.49
C MET A 77 8.72 -5.12 0.04
N GLN A 78 8.01 -6.00 0.76
CA GLN A 78 8.20 -6.15 2.21
C GLN A 78 9.64 -6.50 2.60
N GLN A 79 10.29 -7.38 1.84
CA GLN A 79 11.66 -7.84 2.09
C GLN A 79 12.67 -6.73 1.83
N ASP A 80 12.52 -6.02 0.71
CA ASP A 80 13.44 -4.96 0.33
C ASP A 80 13.37 -3.80 1.32
N VAL A 81 12.18 -3.30 1.64
CA VAL A 81 12.02 -2.21 2.62
C VAL A 81 12.60 -2.58 3.99
N ARG A 82 12.34 -3.80 4.50
CA ARG A 82 12.92 -4.24 5.77
C ARG A 82 14.44 -4.35 5.74
N LYS A 83 15.02 -4.76 4.61
CA LYS A 83 16.48 -4.77 4.43
C LYS A 83 17.07 -3.36 4.43
N PHE A 84 16.41 -2.41 3.79
CA PHE A 84 16.83 -1.01 3.82
C PHE A 84 16.67 -0.38 5.21
N MET A 85 15.55 -0.64 5.90
CA MET A 85 15.36 -0.23 7.29
C MET A 85 16.54 -0.65 8.18
N GLN A 86 16.97 -1.92 8.08
CA GLN A 86 18.13 -2.42 8.82
C GLN A 86 19.44 -1.71 8.45
N LYS A 87 19.65 -1.39 7.16
CA LYS A 87 20.85 -0.68 6.70
C LYS A 87 20.92 0.74 7.27
N TRP A 88 19.77 1.38 7.49
CA TRP A 88 19.65 2.74 7.98
C TRP A 88 19.37 2.85 9.49
N ASP A 89 19.49 1.73 10.22
CA ASP A 89 19.21 1.65 11.65
C ASP A 89 17.81 2.19 12.01
N ARG A 90 16.82 1.78 11.21
CA ARG A 90 15.41 2.11 11.38
C ARG A 90 14.64 0.88 11.82
N GLU A 91 13.84 1.04 12.86
CA GLU A 91 13.02 -0.04 13.42
C GLU A 91 11.59 0.42 13.64
N LEU A 92 10.64 -0.43 13.25
CA LEU A 92 9.24 -0.34 13.65
C LEU A 92 8.94 -1.55 14.54
N THR A 93 8.58 -1.30 15.79
CA THR A 93 8.31 -2.36 16.78
C THR A 93 6.89 -2.90 16.69
N ARG A 94 5.98 -2.17 16.05
CA ARG A 94 4.59 -2.56 15.81
C ARG A 94 4.46 -3.35 14.49
N PRO A 95 3.52 -4.30 14.39
CA PRO A 95 3.30 -5.02 13.15
C PRO A 95 2.84 -4.07 12.05
N PHE A 96 3.45 -4.15 10.88
CA PHE A 96 3.18 -3.25 9.77
C PHE A 96 3.26 -3.96 8.42
N LEU A 97 2.56 -3.40 7.43
CA LEU A 97 2.69 -3.80 6.04
C LEU A 97 2.95 -2.57 5.16
N VAL A 98 4.01 -2.64 4.35
CA VAL A 98 4.28 -1.65 3.30
C VAL A 98 3.23 -1.80 2.20
N ILE A 99 2.69 -0.69 1.72
CA ILE A 99 1.67 -0.66 0.67
C ILE A 99 2.13 0.08 -0.58
N ASP A 100 3.22 0.86 -0.51
CA ASP A 100 3.76 1.61 -1.64
C ASP A 100 5.26 1.90 -1.43
N VAL A 101 6.01 2.04 -2.50
CA VAL A 101 7.41 2.46 -2.51
C VAL A 101 7.66 3.51 -3.59
N TYR A 102 8.30 4.62 -3.21
CA TYR A 102 8.64 5.73 -4.10
C TYR A 102 10.14 5.98 -4.14
N ASN A 103 10.58 6.83 -5.07
CA ASN A 103 11.95 7.36 -5.15
C ASN A 103 13.03 6.26 -5.06
N ILE A 104 12.90 5.20 -5.87
CA ILE A 104 13.86 4.08 -5.91
C ILE A 104 14.01 3.42 -4.53
N LEU A 105 12.89 3.25 -3.82
CA LEU A 105 12.78 2.66 -2.48
C LEU A 105 13.26 3.56 -1.33
N ASP A 106 13.68 4.80 -1.56
CA ASP A 106 14.13 5.69 -0.45
C ASP A 106 12.98 6.14 0.47
N GLN A 107 11.74 6.06 -0.02
CA GLN A 107 10.53 6.38 0.72
C GLN A 107 9.47 5.30 0.51
N PHE A 108 8.63 5.07 1.52
CA PHE A 108 7.56 4.08 1.43
C PHE A 108 6.33 4.47 2.24
N LEU A 109 5.17 3.99 1.79
CA LEU A 109 3.93 4.06 2.55
C LEU A 109 3.66 2.74 3.24
N PHE A 110 3.12 2.81 4.44
CA PHE A 110 2.75 1.62 5.20
C PHE A 110 1.55 1.88 6.10
N VAL A 111 0.98 0.78 6.62
CA VAL A 111 -0.05 0.80 7.64
C VAL A 111 0.39 -0.06 8.82
N PHE A 112 0.00 0.31 10.03
CA PHE A 112 0.11 -0.57 11.18
C PHE A 112 -1.08 -1.55 11.20
N LEU A 113 -0.79 -2.81 11.53
CA LEU A 113 -1.74 -3.92 11.46
C LEU A 113 -2.61 -4.06 12.72
N ASP A 114 -2.31 -3.27 13.75
CA ASP A 114 -3.00 -3.21 15.03
C ASP A 114 -3.93 -1.99 15.16
N GLU A 115 -4.20 -1.24 14.08
CA GLU A 115 -4.98 0.03 14.07
C GLU A 115 -6.44 -0.10 13.62
N GLY A 116 -7.14 -1.12 14.10
CA GLY A 116 -8.54 -1.36 13.73
C GLY A 116 -8.70 -1.72 12.25
N GLU A 117 -9.93 -1.58 11.73
CA GLU A 117 -10.30 -2.15 10.42
C GLU A 117 -9.91 -1.28 9.21
N ASP A 118 -9.71 0.03 9.41
CA ASP A 118 -9.32 0.98 8.36
C ASP A 118 -8.16 1.85 8.90
N PRO A 119 -6.93 1.31 8.85
CA PRO A 119 -5.79 1.84 9.58
C PRO A 119 -5.29 3.16 8.99
N VAL A 120 -4.55 3.95 9.78
CA VAL A 120 -3.89 5.17 9.31
C VAL A 120 -2.81 4.81 8.29
N VAL A 121 -2.64 5.64 7.26
CA VAL A 121 -1.52 5.52 6.32
C VAL A 121 -0.39 6.41 6.78
N TYR A 122 0.79 5.82 6.89
CA TYR A 122 2.04 6.48 7.26
C TYR A 122 2.97 6.57 6.06
N GLN A 123 3.77 7.63 6.03
CA GLN A 123 4.91 7.76 5.13
C GLN A 123 6.20 7.64 5.93
N ALA A 124 7.19 6.96 5.40
CA ALA A 124 8.52 6.84 5.97
C ALA A 124 9.59 7.19 4.93
N GLU A 125 10.65 7.81 5.41
CA GLU A 125 11.87 8.11 4.67
C GLU A 125 13.06 7.68 5.51
N TYR A 126 14.07 7.09 4.89
CA TYR A 126 15.22 6.59 5.66
C TYR A 126 16.07 7.71 6.25
N ASP A 127 16.17 8.86 5.56
CA ASP A 127 16.98 10.00 5.94
C ASP A 127 16.23 11.32 5.65
N PRO A 128 15.20 11.66 6.44
CA PRO A 128 14.36 12.82 6.17
C PRO A 128 15.06 14.13 6.56
N ASP A 129 15.05 15.10 5.65
CA ASP A 129 15.54 16.46 5.92
C ASP A 129 14.53 17.29 6.74
N ASP A 130 13.23 16.96 6.64
CA ASP A 130 12.12 17.80 7.13
C ASP A 130 11.48 17.32 8.45
N LEU A 131 11.94 16.18 9.01
CA LEU A 131 11.41 15.62 10.26
C LEU A 131 12.31 15.93 11.47
N PRO A 132 11.74 15.95 12.69
CA PRO A 132 12.53 16.08 13.91
C PRO A 132 13.64 15.03 14.01
N GLU A 133 14.77 15.39 14.61
CA GLU A 133 15.90 14.47 14.81
C GLU A 133 15.44 13.16 15.47
N GLY A 134 15.75 12.03 14.83
CA GLY A 134 15.37 10.69 15.27
C GLY A 134 13.96 10.24 14.84
N GLN A 135 13.13 11.13 14.29
CA GLN A 135 11.85 10.77 13.66
C GLN A 135 12.06 10.52 12.16
N TRP A 136 11.51 9.41 11.66
CA TRP A 136 11.73 8.97 10.27
C TRP A 136 10.45 8.52 9.56
N TYR A 137 9.31 8.72 10.20
CA TYR A 137 8.00 8.50 9.62
C TYR A 137 6.95 9.41 10.27
N GLU A 138 5.84 9.62 9.58
CA GLU A 138 4.70 10.40 10.06
C GLU A 138 3.36 9.93 9.47
N ALA A 139 2.26 10.31 10.10
CA ALA A 139 0.93 10.00 9.61
C ALA A 139 0.58 10.89 8.41
N MET A 140 0.20 10.28 7.29
CA MET A 140 -0.10 10.96 6.02
C MET A 140 -1.60 11.11 5.76
N GLN A 141 -2.38 10.06 6.02
CA GLN A 141 -3.84 10.08 5.87
C GLN A 141 -4.52 9.36 7.03
N PRO A 142 -5.69 9.85 7.47
CA PRO A 142 -6.37 9.32 8.66
C PRO A 142 -6.87 7.88 8.47
N SER A 143 -7.01 7.40 7.22
CA SER A 143 -7.33 6.01 6.95
C SER A 143 -6.91 5.56 5.55
N LEU A 144 -6.69 4.26 5.36
CA LEU A 144 -6.35 3.64 4.09
C LEU A 144 -7.44 3.89 3.04
N SER A 145 -8.71 3.73 3.41
CA SER A 145 -9.80 4.00 2.49
C SER A 145 -9.85 5.46 2.05
N THR A 146 -9.56 6.40 2.96
CA THR A 146 -9.47 7.84 2.64
C THR A 146 -8.34 8.11 1.65
N PHE A 147 -7.18 7.51 1.86
CA PHE A 147 -6.03 7.63 0.95
C PHE A 147 -6.39 7.14 -0.45
N ILE A 148 -6.84 5.89 -0.59
CA ILE A 148 -7.15 5.28 -1.88
C ILE A 148 -8.27 6.04 -2.60
N ASN A 149 -9.35 6.41 -1.89
CA ASN A 149 -10.45 7.15 -2.50
C ASN A 149 -10.02 8.52 -3.06
N LYS A 150 -9.08 9.21 -2.41
CA LYS A 150 -8.51 10.47 -2.91
C LYS A 150 -7.70 10.26 -4.19
N VAL A 151 -6.89 9.21 -4.26
CA VAL A 151 -6.09 8.90 -5.46
C VAL A 151 -7.00 8.50 -6.62
N VAL A 152 -7.98 7.63 -6.39
CA VAL A 152 -8.99 7.27 -7.41
C VAL A 152 -9.72 8.50 -7.92
N ALA A 153 -10.17 9.39 -7.03
CA ALA A 153 -10.86 10.62 -7.42
C ALA A 153 -9.97 11.55 -8.26
N ARG A 154 -8.69 11.67 -7.91
CA ARG A 154 -7.70 12.47 -8.65
C ARG A 154 -7.48 11.91 -10.06
N VAL A 155 -7.27 10.60 -10.18
CA VAL A 155 -7.08 9.91 -11.47
C VAL A 155 -8.30 10.09 -12.36
N LYS A 156 -9.51 9.92 -11.81
CA LYS A 156 -10.77 10.18 -12.55
C LYS A 156 -10.92 11.62 -13.05
N ALA A 157 -10.32 12.58 -12.36
CA ALA A 157 -10.29 13.98 -12.78
C ALA A 157 -9.22 14.27 -13.85
N GLY A 158 -8.48 13.25 -14.31
CA GLY A 158 -7.40 13.38 -15.28
C GLY A 158 -6.05 13.73 -14.67
N GLY A 159 -5.91 13.64 -13.34
CA GLY A 159 -4.64 13.83 -12.65
C GLY A 159 -3.78 12.55 -12.63
N SER A 160 -2.51 12.71 -12.26
CA SER A 160 -1.60 11.58 -12.02
C SER A 160 -1.92 10.87 -10.69
N ALA A 161 -1.70 9.55 -10.64
CA ALA A 161 -1.70 8.78 -9.39
C ALA A 161 -0.51 9.11 -8.50
N PHE A 162 0.60 9.53 -9.11
CA PHE A 162 1.89 9.88 -8.50
C PHE A 162 2.16 11.39 -8.58
#